data_AF-A0A0G1LEJ1-F1
#
_entry.id   AF-A0A0G1LEJ1-F1
#
_cell.length_a   1.000
_cell.length_b   1.000
_cell.length_c   1.000
_cell.angle_alpha   90.00
_cell.angle_beta   90.00
_cell.angle_gamma   90.00
#
_symmetry.space_group_name_H-M   'P 1'
#
loop_
_entity.id
_entity.type
_entity.pdbx_description
1 polymer ?
#
loop_
_entity_poly.entity_id
_entity_poly.type
_entity_poly.pdbx_seq_one_letter_code
_entity_poly.pdbx_strand_id
1 'polypeptide(L)'
;MDQIDFPNGLPKRFEKVVYIFNMSEDVWPFISAITDTKLHKWEIDDNADLSDRGELFTNADIEGLIYISPKKIDESYIAYVKDLFSIKTLEILVPETHTGVICKDILRDEKIMARLVDASNSVKKLTLTSYSTSPQFLHLIDVLRSNGITVYTPESPEIDCAWTVNFFGSKSGIRQLVQMSGAKEPDLKMPEGVVCSGIIDASKIAFRIGRSDFSGQ
;
A
#
# COMPACT_ATOMS: atom_id res chain seq x y z
N MET A 1 -36.38 43.12 12.19
CA MET A 1 -36.09 42.22 11.07
C MET A 1 -34.65 42.45 10.72
N ASP A 2 -33.77 41.54 11.09
CA ASP A 2 -32.47 41.37 10.44
C ASP A 2 -32.26 39.85 10.39
N GLN A 3 -32.54 39.28 9.22
CA GLN A 3 -32.24 37.88 8.92
C GLN A 3 -30.71 37.79 8.76
N ILE A 4 -30.07 37.06 9.67
CA ILE A 4 -28.68 36.64 9.51
C ILE A 4 -28.72 35.47 8.51
N ASP A 5 -28.37 35.75 7.26
CA ASP A 5 -28.11 34.73 6.26
C ASP A 5 -26.86 33.94 6.67
N PHE A 6 -27.06 32.68 7.06
CA PHE A 6 -25.96 31.73 7.19
C PHE A 6 -25.51 31.33 5.77
N PRO A 7 -24.25 31.54 5.38
CA PRO A 7 -23.78 31.04 4.11
C PRO A 7 -23.89 29.51 4.11
N ASN A 8 -24.61 28.99 3.12
CA ASN A 8 -24.78 27.57 2.86
C ASN A 8 -23.45 26.82 2.89
N GLY A 9 -23.31 25.89 3.84
CA GLY A 9 -22.23 24.91 3.89
C GLY A 9 -21.52 24.93 5.24
N LEU A 10 -21.65 23.84 5.98
CA LEU A 10 -20.81 23.56 7.15
C LEU A 10 -19.33 23.79 6.79
N PRO A 11 -18.50 24.31 7.73
CA PRO A 11 -17.07 24.49 7.47
C PRO A 11 -16.46 23.14 7.06
N LYS A 12 -15.94 23.07 5.83
CA LYS A 12 -15.26 21.88 5.31
C LYS A 12 -14.14 21.50 6.28
N ARG A 13 -14.09 20.22 6.67
CA ARG A 13 -12.95 19.68 7.44
C ARG A 13 -11.66 19.91 6.63
N PHE A 14 -10.54 20.12 7.32
CA PHE A 14 -9.28 20.45 6.65
C PHE A 14 -8.80 19.29 5.76
N GLU A 15 -8.88 18.07 6.29
CA GLU A 15 -8.37 16.87 5.63
C GLU A 15 -9.29 15.67 5.85
N LYS A 16 -9.34 14.79 4.85
CA LYS A 16 -9.93 13.45 4.95
C LYS A 16 -8.88 12.45 4.46
N VAL A 17 -8.65 11.41 5.25
CA VAL A 17 -7.72 10.34 4.88
C VAL A 17 -8.51 9.13 4.41
N VAL A 18 -8.09 8.59 3.27
CA VAL A 18 -8.54 7.31 2.72
C VAL A 18 -7.32 6.40 2.67
N TYR A 19 -7.43 5.22 3.26
CA TYR A 19 -6.39 4.20 3.21
C TYR A 19 -6.89 3.01 2.38
N ILE A 20 -6.07 2.53 1.44
CA ILE A 20 -6.35 1.37 0.60
C ILE A 20 -5.43 0.20 0.96
N PHE A 21 -6.01 -0.90 1.41
CA PHE A 21 -5.25 -2.13 1.62
C PHE A 21 -5.04 -2.89 0.30
N ASN A 22 -3.95 -2.59 -0.40
CA ASN A 22 -3.62 -3.14 -1.72
C ASN A 22 -2.43 -4.12 -1.72
N MET A 23 -2.31 -4.95 -0.69
CA MET A 23 -1.17 -5.86 -0.51
C MET A 23 -0.95 -6.83 -1.68
N SER A 24 -2.02 -7.39 -2.25
CA SER A 24 -1.93 -8.25 -3.45
C SER A 24 -1.30 -7.55 -4.66
N GLU A 25 -1.34 -6.22 -4.72
CA GLU A 25 -0.78 -5.46 -5.84
C GLU A 25 0.74 -5.35 -5.77
N ASP A 26 1.31 -5.37 -4.56
CA ASP A 26 2.77 -5.35 -4.32
C ASP A 26 3.44 -6.58 -4.94
N VAL A 27 2.79 -7.74 -4.76
CA VAL A 27 3.24 -9.04 -5.27
C VAL A 27 2.51 -9.47 -6.54
N TRP A 28 1.79 -8.55 -7.21
CA TRP A 28 1.00 -8.88 -8.39
C TRP A 28 1.78 -9.55 -9.52
N PRO A 29 3.03 -9.14 -9.84
CA PRO A 29 3.83 -9.85 -10.86
C PRO A 29 4.04 -11.33 -10.55
N PHE A 30 4.12 -11.69 -9.26
CA PHE A 30 4.20 -13.08 -8.82
C PHE A 30 2.86 -13.78 -8.93
N ILE A 31 1.80 -13.20 -8.36
CA ILE A 31 0.44 -13.78 -8.39
C ILE A 31 -0.01 -14.02 -9.84
N SER A 32 0.16 -13.03 -10.72
CA SER A 32 -0.25 -13.12 -12.12
C SER A 32 0.55 -14.11 -12.96
N ALA A 33 1.72 -14.57 -12.49
CA ALA A 33 2.50 -15.61 -13.14
C ALA A 33 2.05 -17.04 -12.76
N ILE A 34 1.21 -17.19 -11.73
CA ILE A 34 0.72 -18.49 -11.27
C ILE A 34 -0.29 -19.03 -12.29
N THR A 35 0.03 -20.19 -12.88
CA THR A 35 -0.83 -20.84 -13.87
C THR A 35 -1.93 -21.70 -13.24
N ASP A 36 -1.70 -22.23 -12.03
CA ASP A 36 -2.71 -23.00 -11.30
C ASP A 36 -3.77 -22.06 -10.71
N THR A 37 -5.01 -22.20 -11.18
CA THR A 37 -6.13 -21.34 -10.78
C THR A 37 -6.49 -21.46 -9.30
N LYS A 38 -6.29 -22.63 -8.68
CA LYS A 38 -6.55 -22.82 -7.25
C LYS A 38 -5.50 -22.11 -6.42
N LEU A 39 -4.24 -22.27 -6.78
CA LEU A 39 -3.13 -21.61 -6.09
C LEU A 39 -3.20 -20.09 -6.27
N HIS A 40 -3.50 -19.63 -7.49
CA HIS A 40 -3.69 -18.21 -7.79
C HIS A 40 -4.79 -17.59 -6.92
N LYS A 41 -5.94 -18.27 -6.79
CA LYS A 41 -7.03 -17.80 -5.93
C LYS A 41 -6.63 -17.83 -4.45
N TRP A 42 -5.98 -18.90 -4.01
CA TRP A 42 -5.54 -19.03 -2.62
C TRP A 42 -4.58 -17.91 -2.22
N GLU A 43 -3.61 -17.55 -3.06
CA GLU A 43 -2.70 -16.43 -2.81
C GLU A 43 -3.43 -15.09 -2.70
N ILE A 44 -4.44 -14.85 -3.55
CA ILE A 44 -5.27 -13.64 -3.46
C ILE A 44 -6.03 -13.60 -2.14
N ASP A 45 -6.68 -14.70 -1.78
CA ASP A 45 -7.49 -14.81 -0.55
C ASP A 45 -6.60 -14.69 0.71
N ASP A 46 -5.42 -15.32 0.73
CA ASP A 46 -4.46 -15.23 1.85
C ASP A 46 -3.93 -13.80 2.03
N ASN A 47 -3.65 -13.12 0.91
CA ASN A 47 -3.26 -11.71 0.96
C ASN A 47 -4.40 -10.81 1.47
N ALA A 48 -5.64 -11.06 1.04
CA ALA A 48 -6.80 -10.35 1.56
C ALA A 48 -7.04 -10.63 3.04
N ASP A 49 -6.69 -11.82 3.52
CA ASP A 49 -6.82 -12.22 4.93
C ASP A 49 -5.91 -11.43 5.88
N LEU A 50 -4.87 -10.77 5.40
CA LEU A 50 -4.04 -9.89 6.22
C LEU A 50 -4.64 -8.49 6.39
N SER A 51 -5.69 -8.13 5.64
CA SER A 51 -6.34 -6.81 5.72
C SER A 51 -6.99 -6.55 7.07
N ASP A 52 -7.38 -7.61 7.78
CA ASP A 52 -8.03 -7.55 9.09
C ASP A 52 -7.03 -7.68 10.26
N ARG A 53 -5.80 -8.19 10.04
CA ARG A 53 -4.90 -8.55 11.16
C ARG A 53 -3.97 -7.44 11.63
N GLY A 54 -3.66 -6.44 10.80
CA GLY A 54 -2.61 -5.47 11.14
C GLY A 54 -2.81 -4.04 10.64
N GLU A 55 -3.25 -3.87 9.39
CA GLU A 55 -3.25 -2.52 8.79
C GLU A 55 -4.36 -1.61 9.29
N LEU A 56 -5.56 -2.16 9.57
CA LEU A 56 -6.63 -1.37 10.20
C LEU A 56 -6.20 -0.88 11.58
N PHE A 57 -5.49 -1.72 12.35
CA PHE A 57 -4.97 -1.37 13.68
C PHE A 57 -3.90 -0.30 13.61
N THR A 58 -3.03 -0.35 12.60
CA THR A 58 -1.91 0.60 12.44
C THR A 58 -2.40 2.02 12.09
N ASN A 59 -3.53 2.12 11.41
CA ASN A 59 -4.15 3.40 11.01
C ASN A 59 -5.30 3.83 11.93
N ALA A 60 -5.49 3.14 13.05
CA ALA A 60 -6.64 3.31 13.95
C ALA A 60 -6.63 4.67 14.69
N ASP A 61 -5.49 5.34 14.76
CA ASP A 61 -5.34 6.67 15.36
C ASP A 61 -5.89 7.81 14.47
N ILE A 62 -6.16 7.52 13.19
CA ILE A 62 -6.66 8.50 12.23
C ILE A 62 -8.18 8.70 12.40
N GLU A 63 -8.58 9.81 13.03
CA GLU A 63 -10.00 10.13 13.21
C GLU A 63 -10.73 10.38 11.87
N GLY A 64 -11.79 9.61 11.62
CA GLY A 64 -12.58 9.76 10.40
C GLY A 64 -11.93 9.10 9.19
N LEU A 65 -11.07 8.10 9.39
CA LEU A 65 -10.53 7.27 8.33
C LEU A 65 -11.65 6.61 7.49
N ILE A 66 -11.46 6.62 6.18
CA ILE A 66 -12.14 5.69 5.26
C ILE A 66 -11.13 4.60 4.92
N TYR A 67 -11.40 3.37 5.35
CA TYR A 67 -10.56 2.22 5.10
C TYR A 67 -11.18 1.36 3.99
N ILE A 68 -10.45 1.16 2.89
CA ILE A 68 -10.89 0.32 1.77
C ILE A 68 -10.19 -1.03 1.88
N SER A 69 -10.98 -2.08 2.16
CA SER A 69 -10.51 -3.45 2.35
C SER A 69 -10.93 -4.33 1.16
N PRO A 70 -10.11 -5.32 0.73
CA PRO A 70 -10.49 -6.25 -0.33
C PRO A 70 -11.63 -7.19 0.08
N LYS A 71 -11.78 -7.45 1.38
CA LYS A 71 -12.81 -8.33 1.95
C LYS A 71 -13.53 -7.68 3.13
N LYS A 72 -14.71 -8.21 3.47
CA LYS A 72 -15.44 -7.81 4.67
C LYS A 72 -14.63 -8.16 5.92
N ILE A 73 -14.45 -7.18 6.79
CA ILE A 73 -13.83 -7.35 8.11
C ILE A 73 -14.91 -7.71 9.12
N ASP A 74 -14.57 -8.58 10.07
CA ASP A 74 -15.48 -9.00 11.12
C ASP A 74 -15.92 -7.82 12.00
N GLU A 75 -17.23 -7.73 12.27
CA GLU A 75 -17.83 -6.62 13.00
C GLU A 75 -17.38 -6.56 14.47
N SER A 76 -17.09 -7.72 15.08
CA SER A 76 -16.57 -7.76 16.46
C SER A 76 -15.14 -7.22 16.53
N TYR A 77 -14.32 -7.49 15.50
CA TYR A 77 -12.99 -6.92 15.40
C TYR A 77 -13.02 -5.40 15.18
N ILE A 78 -13.90 -4.91 14.30
CA ILE A 78 -14.09 -3.47 14.09
C ILE A 78 -14.52 -2.78 15.39
N ALA A 79 -15.45 -3.38 16.14
CA ALA A 79 -15.88 -2.86 17.43
C ALA A 79 -14.73 -2.83 18.45
N TYR A 80 -13.91 -3.89 18.50
CA TYR A 80 -12.73 -3.96 19.34
C TYR A 80 -11.73 -2.84 19.04
N VAL A 81 -11.39 -2.63 17.76
CA VAL A 81 -10.46 -1.55 17.34
C VAL A 81 -11.04 -0.17 17.68
N LYS A 82 -12.33 0.04 17.43
CA LYS A 82 -13.01 1.31 17.78
C LYS A 82 -12.97 1.60 19.28
N ASP A 83 -13.21 0.59 20.11
CA ASP A 83 -13.18 0.72 21.57
C ASP A 83 -11.76 1.00 22.07
N LEU A 84 -10.78 0.21 21.62
CA LEU A 84 -9.39 0.32 22.04
C LEU A 84 -8.78 1.70 21.75
N PHE A 85 -9.06 2.26 20.56
CA PHE A 85 -8.54 3.57 20.15
C PHE A 85 -9.54 4.72 20.37
N SER A 86 -10.70 4.45 20.99
CA SER A 86 -11.77 5.45 21.19
C SER A 86 -12.20 6.16 19.89
N ILE A 87 -12.23 5.42 18.77
CA ILE A 87 -12.54 5.96 17.44
C ILE A 87 -14.02 6.24 17.32
N LYS A 88 -14.39 7.51 17.13
CA LYS A 88 -15.78 7.91 16.94
C LYS A 88 -16.30 7.64 15.53
N THR A 89 -15.43 7.81 14.54
CA THR A 89 -15.80 7.69 13.12
C THR A 89 -14.76 6.87 12.38
N LEU A 90 -15.15 5.67 11.94
CA LEU A 90 -14.41 4.81 11.04
C LEU A 90 -15.42 4.23 10.05
N GLU A 91 -15.13 4.42 8.77
CA GLU A 91 -15.90 3.91 7.65
C GLU A 91 -15.08 2.86 6.92
N ILE A 92 -15.67 1.69 6.69
CA ILE A 92 -15.02 0.59 5.98
C ILE A 92 -15.79 0.37 4.68
N LEU A 93 -15.09 0.47 3.57
CA LEU A 93 -15.61 0.18 2.24
C LEU A 93 -14.98 -1.11 1.73
N VAL A 94 -15.78 -1.91 1.06
CA VAL A 94 -15.35 -3.18 0.45
C VAL A 94 -15.91 -3.20 -0.95
N PRO A 95 -15.07 -3.34 -2.00
CA PRO A 95 -15.55 -3.42 -3.37
C PRO A 95 -16.50 -4.60 -3.57
N GLU A 96 -17.47 -4.45 -4.47
CA GLU A 96 -18.40 -5.54 -4.81
C GLU A 96 -17.71 -6.76 -5.42
N THR A 97 -16.58 -6.54 -6.09
CA THR A 97 -15.77 -7.59 -6.71
C THR A 97 -14.36 -7.58 -6.12
N HIS A 98 -13.83 -8.77 -5.82
CA HIS A 98 -12.44 -8.93 -5.42
C HIS A 98 -11.68 -9.72 -6.50
N THR A 99 -10.87 -9.02 -7.30
CA THR A 99 -10.05 -9.64 -8.37
C THR A 99 -8.60 -9.89 -7.96
N GLY A 100 -8.22 -9.50 -6.73
CA GLY A 100 -6.82 -9.40 -6.30
C GLY A 100 -6.14 -8.10 -6.73
N VAL A 101 -6.84 -7.21 -7.44
CA VAL A 101 -6.34 -5.89 -7.83
C VAL A 101 -7.32 -4.82 -7.36
N ILE A 102 -7.28 -4.52 -6.06
CA ILE A 102 -8.28 -3.69 -5.39
C ILE A 102 -8.41 -2.29 -6.02
N CYS A 103 -7.33 -1.69 -6.51
CA CYS A 103 -7.39 -0.38 -7.16
C CYS A 103 -8.20 -0.43 -8.46
N LYS A 104 -8.14 -1.54 -9.21
CA LYS A 104 -9.00 -1.76 -10.38
C LYS A 104 -10.44 -2.06 -9.98
N ASP A 105 -10.63 -2.77 -8.87
CA ASP A 105 -11.96 -3.08 -8.35
C ASP A 105 -12.67 -1.79 -7.90
N ILE A 106 -11.96 -0.88 -7.21
CA ILE A 106 -12.44 0.47 -6.85
C ILE A 106 -12.87 1.25 -8.08
N LEU A 107 -12.05 1.28 -9.14
CA LEU A 107 -12.38 2.01 -10.37
C LEU A 107 -13.68 1.53 -11.05
N ARG A 108 -14.06 0.26 -10.83
CA ARG A 108 -15.28 -0.34 -11.38
C ARG A 108 -16.46 -0.24 -10.42
N ASP A 109 -16.21 0.02 -9.15
CA ASP A 109 -17.24 0.14 -8.12
C ASP A 109 -17.76 1.58 -8.05
N GLU A 110 -18.90 1.82 -8.71
CA GLU A 110 -19.53 3.14 -8.76
C GLU A 110 -19.85 3.69 -7.36
N LYS A 111 -20.16 2.83 -6.38
CA LYS A 111 -20.51 3.26 -5.03
C LYS A 111 -19.28 3.77 -4.29
N ILE A 112 -18.16 3.06 -4.38
CA ILE A 112 -16.90 3.51 -3.77
C ILE A 112 -16.41 4.77 -4.47
N MET A 113 -16.46 4.83 -5.80
CA MET A 113 -16.04 6.03 -6.54
C MET A 113 -16.89 7.25 -6.17
N ALA A 114 -18.22 7.12 -6.11
CA ALA A 114 -19.09 8.18 -5.64
C ALA A 114 -18.73 8.60 -4.21
N ARG A 115 -18.46 7.64 -3.32
CA ARG A 115 -18.08 7.91 -1.94
C ARG A 115 -16.76 8.66 -1.82
N LEU A 116 -15.77 8.36 -2.66
CA LEU A 116 -14.49 9.08 -2.75
C LEU A 116 -14.67 10.50 -3.27
N VAL A 117 -15.53 10.69 -4.28
CA VAL A 117 -15.90 12.03 -4.78
C VAL A 117 -16.55 12.85 -3.67
N ASP A 118 -17.54 12.28 -2.97
CA ASP A 118 -18.21 12.94 -1.84
C ASP A 118 -17.25 13.28 -0.71
N ALA A 119 -16.34 12.34 -0.38
CA ALA A 119 -15.28 12.57 0.58
C ALA A 119 -14.43 13.79 0.18
N SER A 120 -14.01 13.86 -1.09
CA SER A 120 -13.20 14.97 -1.60
C SER A 120 -13.94 16.31 -1.55
N ASN A 121 -15.22 16.33 -1.92
CA ASN A 121 -16.03 17.54 -1.93
C ASN A 121 -16.26 18.10 -0.53
N SER A 122 -16.27 17.23 0.49
CA SER A 122 -16.49 17.61 1.90
C SER A 122 -15.27 18.24 2.59
N VAL A 123 -14.09 18.20 1.96
CA VAL A 123 -12.83 18.67 2.56
C VAL A 123 -12.03 19.56 1.61
N LYS A 124 -10.97 20.19 2.14
CA LYS A 124 -9.99 20.91 1.31
C LYS A 124 -8.91 20.00 0.74
N LYS A 125 -8.59 18.92 1.46
CA LYS A 125 -7.51 17.99 1.15
C LYS A 125 -8.00 16.56 1.29
N LEU A 126 -8.03 15.80 0.19
CA LEU A 126 -8.20 14.35 0.24
C LEU A 126 -6.81 13.70 0.20
N THR A 127 -6.43 13.06 1.29
CA THR A 127 -5.18 12.30 1.38
C THR A 127 -5.48 10.83 1.13
N LEU A 128 -4.83 10.27 0.12
CA LEU A 128 -4.96 8.87 -0.25
C LEU A 128 -3.64 8.17 0.06
N THR A 129 -3.71 7.16 0.93
CA THR A 129 -2.59 6.30 1.29
C THR A 129 -2.92 4.86 0.94
N SER A 130 -1.89 4.03 0.84
CA SER A 130 -2.04 2.62 0.51
C SER A 130 -0.96 1.79 1.19
N TYR A 131 -1.22 0.49 1.31
CA TYR A 131 -0.23 -0.47 1.81
C TYR A 131 1.06 -0.44 0.97
N SER A 132 0.91 -0.41 -0.36
CA SER A 132 2.03 -0.33 -1.31
C SER A 132 1.76 0.70 -2.39
N THR A 133 2.81 1.37 -2.87
CA THR A 133 2.71 2.22 -4.07
C THR A 133 2.87 1.34 -5.32
N SER A 134 1.77 0.75 -5.75
CA SER A 134 1.70 -0.10 -6.95
C SER A 134 1.41 0.75 -8.22
N PRO A 135 1.72 0.24 -9.43
CA PRO A 135 1.26 0.86 -10.67
C PRO A 135 -0.26 1.05 -10.74
N GLN A 136 -1.02 0.14 -10.14
CA GLN A 136 -2.48 0.17 -10.11
C GLN A 136 -3.01 1.27 -9.19
N PHE A 137 -2.32 1.53 -8.08
CA PHE A 137 -2.60 2.63 -7.18
C PHE A 137 -2.32 3.99 -7.83
N LEU A 138 -1.17 4.12 -8.51
CA LEU A 138 -0.84 5.33 -9.28
C LEU A 138 -1.87 5.59 -10.38
N HIS A 139 -2.32 4.55 -11.08
CA HIS A 139 -3.39 4.68 -12.07
C HIS A 139 -4.72 5.14 -11.45
N LEU A 140 -5.10 4.62 -10.28
CA LEU A 140 -6.28 5.10 -9.55
C LEU A 140 -6.17 6.59 -9.21
N ILE A 141 -5.01 7.05 -8.73
CA ILE A 141 -4.76 8.47 -8.45
C ILE A 141 -4.94 9.31 -9.71
N ASP A 142 -4.37 8.89 -10.83
CA ASP A 142 -4.47 9.63 -12.10
C ASP A 142 -5.91 9.74 -12.59
N VAL A 143 -6.70 8.68 -12.45
CA VAL A 143 -8.14 8.71 -12.79
C VAL A 143 -8.90 9.67 -11.85
N LEU A 144 -8.63 9.62 -10.54
CA LEU A 144 -9.26 10.53 -9.57
C LEU A 144 -8.91 12.00 -9.89
N ARG A 145 -7.64 12.29 -10.19
CA ARG A 145 -7.18 13.63 -10.59
C ARG A 145 -7.81 14.09 -11.90
N SER A 146 -7.93 13.20 -12.88
CA SER A 146 -8.58 13.47 -14.17
C SER A 146 -10.07 13.80 -14.01
N ASN A 147 -10.72 13.27 -12.97
CA ASN A 147 -12.09 13.61 -12.58
C ASN A 147 -12.20 14.91 -11.74
N GLY A 148 -11.12 15.69 -11.64
CA GLY A 148 -11.10 16.97 -10.93
C GLY A 148 -10.89 16.86 -9.42
N ILE A 149 -10.56 15.68 -8.90
CA ILE A 149 -10.32 15.47 -7.47
C ILE A 149 -8.88 15.84 -7.14
N THR A 150 -8.68 16.72 -6.16
CA THR A 150 -7.33 17.01 -5.65
C THR A 150 -6.91 15.94 -4.65
N VAL A 151 -6.07 15.00 -5.10
CA VAL A 151 -5.56 13.87 -4.30
C VAL A 151 -4.10 14.08 -3.89
N TYR A 152 -3.83 13.95 -2.60
CA TYR A 152 -2.50 14.03 -1.99
C TYR A 152 -2.03 12.65 -1.53
N THR A 153 -0.80 12.27 -1.86
CA THR A 153 -0.21 10.97 -1.54
C THR A 153 1.18 11.17 -0.93
N PRO A 154 1.26 11.59 0.35
CA PRO A 154 2.50 12.06 0.95
C PRO A 154 3.61 10.99 1.05
N GLU A 155 3.23 9.72 1.10
CA GLU A 155 4.15 8.58 1.28
C GLU A 155 4.48 7.88 -0.04
N SER A 156 3.79 8.24 -1.13
CA SER A 156 3.94 7.59 -2.43
C SER A 156 4.85 8.40 -3.33
N PRO A 157 5.87 7.78 -3.96
CA PRO A 157 6.65 8.47 -4.98
C PRO A 157 5.77 8.88 -6.16
N GLU A 158 6.20 9.93 -6.85
CA GLU A 158 5.64 10.30 -8.16
C GLU A 158 5.90 9.19 -9.19
N ILE A 159 5.12 9.17 -10.26
CA ILE A 159 5.17 8.13 -11.30
C ILE A 159 6.57 7.95 -11.90
N ASP A 160 7.30 9.04 -12.12
CA ASP A 160 8.67 9.04 -12.66
C ASP A 160 9.70 8.42 -11.70
N CYS A 161 9.35 8.34 -10.41
CA CYS A 161 10.15 7.76 -9.34
C CYS A 161 9.60 6.41 -8.85
N ALA A 162 8.48 5.91 -9.39
CA ALA A 162 7.84 4.69 -8.92
C ALA A 162 8.74 3.45 -9.03
N TRP A 163 9.71 3.46 -9.95
CA TRP A 163 10.72 2.40 -10.08
C TRP A 163 11.53 2.16 -8.80
N THR A 164 11.68 3.18 -7.95
CA THR A 164 12.46 3.10 -6.71
C THR A 164 11.89 2.08 -5.73
N VAL A 165 10.57 1.94 -5.67
CA VAL A 165 9.87 0.97 -4.80
C VAL A 165 10.27 -0.45 -5.19
N ASN A 166 10.13 -0.79 -6.47
CA ASN A 166 10.48 -2.12 -6.97
C ASN A 166 11.98 -2.40 -6.89
N PHE A 167 12.80 -1.41 -7.22
CA PHE A 167 14.25 -1.58 -7.22
C PHE A 167 14.79 -1.77 -5.80
N PHE A 168 14.53 -0.83 -4.89
CA PHE A 168 15.03 -0.92 -3.51
C PHE A 168 14.26 -1.91 -2.63
N GLY A 169 13.01 -2.24 -2.98
CA GLY A 169 12.26 -3.34 -2.37
C GLY A 169 12.86 -4.72 -2.65
N SER A 170 13.70 -4.84 -3.69
CA SER A 170 14.44 -6.08 -3.95
C SER A 170 15.70 -6.20 -3.08
N LYS A 171 16.00 -7.42 -2.61
CA LYS A 171 17.24 -7.71 -1.85
C LYS A 171 18.51 -7.35 -2.63
N SER A 172 18.47 -7.49 -3.95
CA SER A 172 19.56 -7.08 -4.84
C SER A 172 19.70 -5.56 -4.92
N GLY A 173 18.60 -4.82 -5.03
CA GLY A 173 18.62 -3.38 -5.21
C GLY A 173 19.02 -2.65 -3.93
N ILE A 174 18.58 -3.09 -2.74
CA ILE A 174 19.09 -2.54 -1.48
C ILE A 174 20.60 -2.79 -1.32
N ARG A 175 21.11 -3.93 -1.80
CA ARG A 175 22.56 -4.20 -1.82
C ARG A 175 23.33 -3.26 -2.73
N GLN A 176 22.79 -2.99 -3.92
CA GLN A 176 23.37 -2.01 -4.83
C GLN A 176 23.32 -0.59 -4.24
N LEU A 177 22.22 -0.21 -3.57
CA LEU A 177 22.11 1.08 -2.90
C LEU A 177 23.19 1.28 -1.84
N VAL A 178 23.37 0.30 -0.95
CA VAL A 178 24.38 0.38 0.11
C VAL A 178 25.79 0.49 -0.49
N GLN A 179 26.08 -0.27 -1.56
CA GLN A 179 27.36 -0.19 -2.27
C GLN A 179 27.59 1.19 -2.91
N MET A 180 26.56 1.79 -3.51
CA MET A 180 26.65 3.13 -4.11
C MET A 180 26.78 4.24 -3.06
N SER A 181 26.12 4.07 -1.91
CA SER A 181 26.07 5.08 -0.84
C SER A 181 27.22 4.98 0.15
N GLY A 182 28.00 3.90 0.17
CA GLY A 182 29.03 3.65 1.18
C GLY A 182 30.11 4.75 1.32
N ALA A 183 30.32 5.56 0.28
CA ALA A 183 31.22 6.72 0.35
C ALA A 183 30.61 7.94 1.06
N LYS A 184 29.28 8.07 1.04
CA LYS A 184 28.53 9.19 1.64
C LYS A 184 27.97 8.84 3.02
N GLU A 185 27.58 7.58 3.22
CA GLU A 185 26.94 7.07 4.42
C GLU A 185 27.75 5.88 4.97
N PRO A 186 28.91 6.12 5.62
CA PRO A 186 29.82 5.06 6.08
C PRO A 186 29.23 4.17 7.19
N ASP A 187 28.18 4.66 7.86
CA ASP A 187 27.46 3.91 8.89
C ASP A 187 26.47 2.90 8.30
N LEU A 188 26.07 3.07 7.04
CA LEU A 188 25.21 2.13 6.33
C LEU A 188 26.03 0.92 5.85
N LYS A 189 26.10 -0.11 6.70
CA LYS A 189 26.87 -1.33 6.45
C LYS A 189 25.97 -2.48 6.02
N MET A 190 26.39 -3.21 4.99
CA MET A 190 25.76 -4.45 4.54
C MET A 190 26.73 -5.61 4.78
N PRO A 191 26.26 -6.77 5.29
CA PRO A 191 27.09 -7.97 5.35
C PRO A 191 27.66 -8.34 3.97
N GLU A 192 28.89 -8.86 3.96
CA GLU A 192 29.49 -9.37 2.73
C GLU A 192 28.58 -10.42 2.07
N GLY A 193 28.47 -10.32 0.75
CA GLY A 193 27.56 -11.17 -0.01
C GLY A 193 27.47 -10.73 -1.46
N VAL A 194 27.13 -11.67 -2.33
CA VAL A 194 27.14 -11.49 -3.79
C VAL A 194 25.74 -11.75 -4.34
N VAL A 195 25.31 -10.92 -5.29
CA VAL A 195 24.10 -11.16 -6.07
C VAL A 195 24.46 -12.09 -7.22
N CYS A 196 23.81 -13.26 -7.29
CA CYS A 196 24.05 -14.25 -8.33
C CYS A 196 22.84 -14.32 -9.26
N SER A 197 23.07 -14.26 -10.58
CA SER A 197 22.01 -14.36 -11.59
C SER A 197 21.76 -15.78 -12.10
N GLY A 198 22.56 -16.77 -11.65
CA GLY A 198 22.45 -18.15 -12.12
C GLY A 198 23.00 -19.19 -11.14
N ILE A 199 22.51 -20.42 -11.28
CA ILE A 199 22.82 -21.56 -10.39
C ILE A 199 24.33 -21.83 -10.37
N ILE A 200 24.99 -21.82 -11.53
CA ILE A 200 26.43 -22.13 -11.64
C ILE A 200 27.27 -21.12 -10.85
N ASP A 201 26.95 -19.83 -10.94
CA ASP A 201 27.70 -18.79 -10.24
C ASP A 201 27.42 -18.82 -8.73
N ALA A 202 26.16 -19.06 -8.35
CA ALA A 202 25.79 -19.27 -6.96
C ALA A 202 26.55 -20.45 -6.34
N SER A 203 26.62 -21.59 -7.04
CA SER A 203 27.36 -22.77 -6.59
C SER A 203 28.87 -22.50 -6.47
N LYS A 204 29.48 -21.80 -7.43
CA LYS A 204 30.90 -21.44 -7.39
C LYS A 204 31.25 -20.53 -6.21
N ILE A 205 30.39 -19.54 -5.93
CA ILE A 205 30.59 -18.60 -4.83
C ILE A 205 30.37 -19.30 -3.48
N ALA A 206 29.30 -20.08 -3.34
CA ALA A 206 29.04 -20.87 -2.14
C ALA A 206 30.21 -21.83 -1.81
N PHE A 207 30.74 -22.51 -2.83
CA PHE A 207 31.93 -23.36 -2.66
C PHE A 207 33.17 -22.58 -2.24
N ARG A 208 33.35 -21.35 -2.73
CA ARG A 208 34.48 -20.49 -2.35
C ARG A 208 34.39 -20.04 -0.90
N ILE A 209 33.22 -19.55 -0.49
CA ILE A 209 32.95 -19.09 0.89
C ILE A 209 33.12 -20.26 1.87
N GLY A 210 32.56 -21.43 1.54
CA GLY A 210 32.69 -22.62 2.38
C GLY A 210 34.12 -23.18 2.50
N ARG A 211 35.09 -22.73 1.68
CA ARG A 211 36.52 -23.12 1.83
C ARG A 211 37.35 -22.10 2.58
N SER A 212 37.03 -20.81 2.49
CA SER A 212 37.70 -19.76 3.27
C SER A 212 37.55 -19.96 4.77
N ASP A 213 36.43 -20.54 5.22
CA ASP A 213 36.19 -20.89 6.63
C ASP A 213 37.03 -22.09 7.12
N PHE A 214 37.57 -22.91 6.21
CA PHE A 214 38.41 -24.08 6.54
C PHE A 214 39.92 -23.79 6.48
N SER A 215 40.34 -22.64 5.94
CA SER A 215 41.74 -22.23 5.88
C SER A 215 42.20 -21.36 7.06
N GLY A 216 41.34 -21.20 8.08
CA GLY A 216 41.58 -20.39 9.29
C GLY A 216 41.74 -21.19 10.59
N GLN A 217 42.05 -22.49 10.53
CA GLN A 217 42.50 -23.28 11.68
C GLN A 217 43.98 -23.62 11.57
#